data_AF-A0A6T8PEI6-F1
#
_entry.id   AF-A0A6T8PEI6-F1
#
_cell.length_a   1.000
_cell.length_b   1.000
_cell.length_c   1.000
_cell.angle_alpha   90.00
_cell.angle_beta   90.00
_cell.angle_gamma   90.00
#
_symmetry.space_group_name_H-M   'P 1'
#
loop_
_entity.id
_entity.type
_entity.pdbx_description
1 polymer ?
#
loop_
_entity_poly.entity_id
_entity_poly.type
_entity_poly.pdbx_seq_one_letter_code
_entity_poly.pdbx_strand_id
1 'polypeptide(L)'
;MASKIKKATEEDKGGTKGVDKAVSIWREEMMKGSLKTVLRRNLETSKESEMTKRLRINPMDEEANAFFGAKIAEQNVQNQYLEMMEQYPESMGRVLMLYIETQCNGHPIQAFVDSGAQSTIMSSDCADKCGLLHLLDTRFAGTAVGVGTGKILGRVHLAPLKIGKHFFPCTITVMDSGGEGLGDK
;
A
#
# COMPACT_ATOMS: atom_id res chain seq x y z
N MET A 1 8.99 -29.55 -8.94
CA MET A 1 10.24 -30.13 -8.39
C MET A 1 10.00 -30.91 -7.09
N ALA A 2 9.59 -30.26 -5.99
CA ALA A 2 9.42 -30.89 -4.67
C ALA A 2 8.51 -32.15 -4.65
N SER A 3 7.38 -32.11 -5.38
CA SER A 3 6.45 -33.25 -5.52
C SER A 3 7.07 -34.48 -6.22
N LYS A 4 7.96 -34.29 -7.21
CA LYS A 4 8.60 -35.39 -7.96
C LYS A 4 9.73 -36.05 -7.15
N ILE A 5 10.48 -35.25 -6.39
CA ILE A 5 11.55 -35.71 -5.51
C ILE A 5 10.98 -36.55 -4.35
N LYS A 6 9.89 -36.07 -3.72
CA LYS A 6 9.21 -36.77 -2.63
C LYS A 6 8.67 -38.15 -3.05
N LYS A 7 8.09 -38.23 -4.25
CA LYS A 7 7.59 -39.49 -4.82
C LYS A 7 8.70 -40.51 -5.11
N ALA A 8 9.87 -40.05 -5.56
CA ALA A 8 11.02 -40.93 -5.83
C ALA A 8 11.66 -41.51 -4.57
N THR A 9 11.60 -40.80 -3.43
CA THR A 9 12.07 -41.28 -2.13
C THR A 9 11.06 -42.17 -1.40
N GLU A 10 9.76 -42.03 -1.67
CA GLU A 10 8.70 -42.86 -1.06
C GLU A 10 8.55 -44.23 -1.74
N GLU A 11 8.90 -44.35 -3.02
CA GLU A 11 8.84 -45.60 -3.80
C GLU A 11 9.94 -46.62 -3.43
N ASP A 12 11.02 -46.20 -2.77
CA ASP A 12 12.12 -47.08 -2.33
C ASP A 12 12.29 -46.99 -0.80
N LYS A 13 11.69 -47.95 -0.08
CA LYS A 13 11.60 -47.98 1.39
C LYS A 13 12.98 -48.21 2.05
N GLY A 14 13.83 -47.18 2.05
CA GLY A 14 15.12 -47.17 2.75
C GLY A 14 16.32 -47.72 1.96
N GLY A 15 16.18 -47.92 0.64
CA GLY A 15 17.27 -48.31 -0.24
C GLY A 15 18.06 -47.11 -0.80
N THR A 16 19.34 -47.32 -1.16
CA THR A 16 20.18 -46.29 -1.79
C THR A 16 19.65 -45.85 -3.17
N LYS A 17 18.85 -46.68 -3.84
CA LYS A 17 18.36 -46.45 -5.22
C LYS A 17 17.33 -45.33 -5.32
N GLY A 18 16.46 -45.15 -4.33
CA GLY A 18 15.49 -44.05 -4.27
C GLY A 18 16.14 -42.70 -4.04
N VAL A 19 17.20 -42.68 -3.22
CA VAL A 19 18.04 -41.49 -3.01
C VAL A 19 18.77 -41.14 -4.30
N ASP A 20 19.37 -42.12 -4.99
CA ASP A 20 20.05 -41.90 -6.28
C ASP A 20 19.10 -41.39 -7.37
N LYS A 21 17.87 -41.91 -7.42
CA LYS A 21 16.80 -41.46 -8.33
C LYS A 21 16.32 -40.04 -8.00
N ALA A 22 16.25 -39.69 -6.72
CA ALA A 22 15.90 -38.33 -6.29
C ALA A 22 17.01 -37.33 -6.65
N VAL A 23 18.28 -37.70 -6.46
CA VAL A 23 19.46 -36.89 -6.83
C VAL A 23 19.55 -36.67 -8.34
N SER A 24 19.26 -37.69 -9.16
CA SER A 24 19.29 -37.56 -10.62
C SER A 24 18.20 -36.63 -11.14
N ILE A 25 16.97 -36.73 -10.62
CA ILE A 25 15.86 -35.82 -10.95
C ILE A 25 16.20 -34.37 -10.55
N TRP A 26 16.80 -34.18 -9.37
CA TRP A 26 17.22 -32.85 -8.91
C TRP A 26 18.31 -32.26 -9.82
N ARG A 27 19.32 -33.05 -10.20
CA ARG A 27 20.38 -32.62 -11.14
C ARG A 27 19.82 -32.26 -12.51
N GLU A 28 18.90 -33.05 -13.04
CA GLU A 28 18.31 -32.80 -14.37
C GLU A 28 17.49 -31.50 -14.40
N GLU A 29 16.63 -31.27 -13.40
CA GLU A 29 15.83 -30.03 -13.30
C GLU A 29 16.73 -28.80 -13.09
N MET A 30 17.77 -28.91 -12.25
CA MET A 30 18.76 -27.83 -12.06
C MET A 30 19.55 -27.54 -13.34
N MET A 31 19.98 -28.58 -14.07
CA MET A 31 20.67 -28.44 -15.35
C MET A 31 19.77 -27.79 -16.40
N LYS A 32 18.49 -28.18 -16.50
CA LYS A 32 17.52 -27.56 -17.40
C LYS A 32 17.26 -26.09 -17.05
N GLY A 33 17.14 -25.77 -15.75
CA GLY A 33 17.01 -24.39 -15.28
C GLY A 33 18.22 -23.52 -15.63
N SER A 34 19.43 -24.07 -15.44
CA SER A 34 20.69 -23.42 -15.80
C SER A 34 20.80 -23.20 -17.32
N LEU A 35 20.54 -24.24 -18.13
CA LEU A 35 20.58 -24.15 -19.59
C LEU A 35 19.58 -23.12 -20.12
N LYS A 36 18.35 -23.11 -19.61
CA LYS A 36 17.32 -22.15 -20.01
C LYS A 36 17.73 -20.72 -19.68
N THR A 37 18.37 -20.52 -18.54
CA THR A 37 18.88 -19.20 -18.12
C THR A 37 20.02 -18.74 -19.04
N VAL A 38 20.97 -19.62 -19.36
CA VAL A 38 22.08 -19.31 -20.28
C VAL A 38 21.57 -19.01 -21.69
N LEU A 39 20.63 -19.82 -22.20
CA LEU A 39 20.05 -19.63 -23.53
C LEU A 39 19.31 -18.29 -23.64
N ARG A 40 18.52 -17.93 -22.62
CA ARG A 40 17.84 -16.63 -22.55
C ARG A 40 18.85 -15.48 -22.58
N ARG A 41 19.91 -15.57 -21.78
CA ARG A 41 20.97 -14.55 -21.70
C ARG A 41 21.69 -14.35 -23.03
N ASN A 42 21.99 -15.44 -23.73
CA ASN A 42 22.61 -15.40 -25.05
C ASN A 42 21.69 -14.75 -26.08
N LEU A 43 20.40 -15.10 -26.10
CA LEU A 43 19.41 -14.47 -26.99
C LEU A 43 19.26 -12.97 -26.71
N GLU A 44 19.19 -12.58 -25.43
CA GLU A 44 19.14 -11.17 -25.02
C GLU A 44 20.38 -10.40 -25.48
N THR A 45 21.57 -10.97 -25.27
CA THR A 45 22.85 -10.36 -25.67
C THR A 45 22.96 -10.20 -27.19
N SER A 46 22.49 -11.21 -27.94
CA SER A 46 22.44 -11.16 -29.41
C SER A 46 21.50 -10.06 -29.89
N LYS A 47 20.28 -9.98 -29.31
CA LYS A 47 19.29 -8.97 -29.65
C LYS A 47 19.80 -7.56 -29.33
N GLU A 48 20.38 -7.37 -28.15
CA GLU A 48 20.96 -6.09 -27.73
C GLU A 48 22.11 -5.65 -28.65
N SER A 49 22.96 -6.58 -29.10
CA SER A 49 24.02 -6.31 -30.06
C SER A 49 23.48 -5.87 -31.43
N GLU A 50 22.36 -6.47 -31.88
CA GLU A 50 21.68 -6.06 -33.11
C GLU A 50 21.10 -4.65 -32.97
N MET A 51 20.34 -4.38 -31.91
CA MET A 51 19.74 -3.06 -31.66
C MET A 51 20.81 -1.96 -31.50
N THR A 52 21.94 -2.27 -30.86
CA THR A 52 23.08 -1.35 -30.75
C THR A 52 23.67 -1.00 -32.12
N LYS A 53 23.80 -1.99 -33.02
CA LYS A 53 24.28 -1.76 -34.39
C LYS A 53 23.30 -0.88 -35.16
N ARG A 54 21.99 -1.07 -34.99
CA ARG A 54 20.95 -0.24 -35.61
C ARG A 54 21.06 1.22 -35.18
N LEU A 55 21.18 1.50 -33.88
CA LEU A 55 21.41 2.88 -33.38
C LEU A 55 22.71 3.50 -33.88
N ARG A 56 23.78 2.71 -34.00
CA ARG A 56 25.06 3.22 -34.51
C ARG A 56 24.98 3.63 -35.99
N ILE A 57 24.16 2.95 -36.78
CA ILE A 57 23.94 3.26 -38.20
C ILE A 57 22.92 4.38 -38.37
N ASN A 58 21.84 4.35 -37.58
CA ASN A 58 20.79 5.36 -37.55
C ASN A 58 20.44 5.72 -36.09
N PRO A 59 20.93 6.87 -35.58
CA PRO A 59 20.63 7.32 -34.22
C PRO A 59 19.14 7.55 -33.95
N MET A 60 18.32 7.75 -35.00
CA MET A 60 16.87 7.96 -34.90
C MET A 60 16.06 6.69 -35.20
N ASP A 61 16.67 5.50 -35.16
CA ASP A 61 15.98 4.23 -35.38
C ASP A 61 14.92 4.00 -34.30
N GLU A 62 13.65 3.92 -34.72
CA GLU A 62 12.50 3.86 -33.82
C GLU A 62 12.46 2.55 -33.01
N GLU A 63 12.79 1.42 -33.64
CA GLU A 63 12.73 0.10 -32.98
C GLU A 63 13.83 -0.03 -31.91
N ALA A 64 15.04 0.43 -32.22
CA ALA A 64 16.14 0.41 -31.29
C ALA A 64 15.96 1.44 -30.15
N ASN A 65 15.48 2.65 -30.46
CA ASN A 65 15.14 3.64 -29.43
C ASN A 65 14.03 3.15 -28.49
N ALA A 66 12.99 2.48 -29.01
CA ALA A 66 11.95 1.87 -28.18
C ALA A 66 12.50 0.75 -27.28
N PHE A 67 13.37 -0.11 -27.81
CA PHE A 67 14.00 -1.19 -27.04
C PHE A 67 14.84 -0.67 -25.87
N PHE A 68 15.74 0.29 -26.13
CA PHE A 68 16.57 0.87 -25.07
C PHE A 68 15.78 1.80 -24.16
N GLY A 69 14.79 2.52 -24.67
CA GLY A 69 13.87 3.33 -23.89
C GLY A 69 13.13 2.50 -22.83
N ALA A 70 12.63 1.32 -23.20
CA ALA A 70 12.01 0.40 -22.25
C ALA A 70 12.99 -0.08 -21.18
N LYS A 71 14.23 -0.40 -21.56
CA LYS A 71 15.28 -0.85 -20.62
C LYS A 71 15.71 0.26 -19.65
N ILE A 72 15.81 1.50 -20.13
CA ILE A 72 16.11 2.68 -19.31
C ILE A 72 14.94 2.96 -18.35
N ALA A 73 13.70 2.88 -18.83
CA ALA A 73 12.53 3.06 -17.98
C ALA A 73 12.49 2.02 -16.85
N GLU A 74 12.74 0.75 -17.17
CA GLU A 74 12.84 -0.33 -16.17
C GLU A 74 13.96 -0.05 -15.15
N GLN A 75 15.15 0.35 -15.62
CA GLN A 75 16.26 0.72 -14.75
C GLN A 75 15.93 1.91 -13.84
N ASN A 76 15.27 2.94 -14.36
CA ASN A 76 14.87 4.11 -13.58
C ASN A 76 13.87 3.76 -12.49
N VAL A 77 12.86 2.93 -12.81
CA VAL A 77 11.89 2.42 -11.83
C VAL A 77 12.60 1.60 -10.76
N GLN A 78 13.53 0.73 -11.15
CA GLN A 78 14.29 -0.10 -10.20
C GLN A 78 15.19 0.75 -9.29
N ASN A 79 15.87 1.76 -9.84
CA ASN A 79 16.71 2.67 -9.06
C ASN A 79 15.87 3.47 -8.06
N GLN A 80 14.72 4.01 -8.49
CA GLN A 80 13.78 4.70 -7.60
C GLN A 80 13.28 3.77 -6.48
N TYR A 81 13.00 2.51 -6.80
CA TYR A 81 12.59 1.53 -5.80
C TYR A 81 13.69 1.27 -4.77
N LEU A 82 14.94 1.10 -5.20
CA LEU A 82 16.08 0.90 -4.29
C LEU A 82 16.35 2.13 -3.43
N GLU A 83 16.26 3.33 -4.01
CA GLU A 83 16.39 4.60 -3.30
C GLU A 83 15.30 4.73 -2.22
N MET A 84 14.05 4.37 -2.54
CA MET A 84 12.97 4.32 -1.56
C MET A 84 13.28 3.33 -0.42
N MET A 85 13.80 2.13 -0.74
CA MET A 85 14.18 1.15 0.30
C MET A 85 15.26 1.67 1.23
N GLU A 86 16.24 2.39 0.70
CA GLU A 86 17.40 2.87 1.44
C GLU A 86 17.07 4.13 2.25
N GLN A 87 16.40 5.10 1.62
CA GLN A 87 16.15 6.42 2.19
C GLN A 87 14.82 6.53 2.93
N TYR A 88 13.79 5.78 2.50
CA TYR A 88 12.42 5.89 3.00
C TYR A 88 11.77 4.52 3.27
N PRO A 89 12.40 3.64 4.08
CA PRO A 89 11.88 2.31 4.35
C PRO A 89 10.46 2.32 4.96
N GLU A 90 10.08 3.39 5.65
CA GLU A 90 8.74 3.60 6.19
C GLU A 90 7.64 3.73 5.12
N SER A 91 8.00 4.19 3.91
CA SER A 91 7.06 4.30 2.78
C SER A 91 6.62 2.93 2.25
N MET A 92 7.37 1.86 2.53
CA MET A 92 7.01 0.50 2.16
C MET A 92 6.13 -0.21 3.20
N GLY A 93 6.03 0.34 4.41
CA GLY A 93 5.22 -0.21 5.49
C GLY A 93 3.76 0.24 5.41
N ARG A 94 2.83 -0.61 5.86
CA ARG A 94 1.48 -0.12 6.19
C ARG A 94 1.55 0.67 7.48
N VAL A 95 1.41 1.99 7.40
CA VAL A 95 1.34 2.86 8.56
C VAL A 95 0.00 2.65 9.27
N LEU A 96 0.05 2.42 10.58
CA LEU A 96 -1.16 2.38 11.41
C LEU A 96 -1.61 3.81 11.68
N MET A 97 -2.90 4.07 11.47
CA MET A 97 -3.49 5.36 11.81
C MET A 97 -3.60 5.52 13.32
N LEU A 98 -3.45 6.75 13.82
CA LEU A 98 -3.47 7.05 15.25
C LEU A 98 -4.90 7.21 15.74
N TYR A 99 -5.29 6.41 16.73
CA TYR A 99 -6.58 6.50 17.39
C TYR A 99 -6.40 6.59 18.90
N ILE A 100 -7.27 7.36 19.56
CA ILE A 100 -7.33 7.44 21.01
C ILE A 100 -8.76 7.15 21.50
N GLU A 101 -8.86 6.46 22.64
CA GLU A 101 -10.13 6.34 23.36
C GLU A 101 -10.43 7.64 24.11
N THR A 102 -11.64 8.14 23.94
CA THR A 102 -12.10 9.35 24.59
C THR A 102 -13.59 9.26 24.92
N GLN A 103 -14.12 10.25 25.62
CA GLN A 103 -15.52 10.30 26.01
C GLN A 103 -16.04 11.72 25.77
N CYS A 104 -17.15 11.86 25.04
CA CYS A 104 -17.82 13.14 24.84
C CYS A 104 -19.21 13.08 25.48
N ASN A 105 -19.52 14.03 26.35
CA ASN A 105 -20.80 14.08 27.09
C ASN A 105 -21.20 12.74 27.76
N GLY A 106 -20.23 12.00 28.29
CA GLY A 106 -20.51 10.71 28.93
C GLY A 106 -20.50 9.49 27.98
N HIS A 107 -20.43 9.69 26.66
CA HIS A 107 -20.42 8.61 25.67
C HIS A 107 -18.99 8.28 25.22
N PRO A 108 -18.54 7.01 25.33
CA PRO A 108 -17.22 6.61 24.85
C PRO A 108 -17.18 6.63 23.32
N ILE A 109 -16.14 7.25 22.77
CA ILE A 109 -15.89 7.35 21.33
C ILE A 109 -14.40 7.11 21.05
N GLN A 110 -14.09 6.61 19.86
CA GLN A 110 -12.72 6.50 19.38
C GLN A 110 -12.45 7.66 18.43
N ALA A 111 -11.45 8.49 18.74
CA ALA A 111 -11.10 9.64 17.93
C ALA A 111 -9.88 9.33 17.06
N PHE A 112 -10.00 9.60 15.76
CA PHE A 112 -8.89 9.62 14.82
C PHE A 112 -8.03 10.88 15.05
N VAL A 113 -6.71 10.72 15.16
CA VAL A 113 -5.77 11.82 15.41
C VAL A 113 -5.07 12.19 14.10
N ASP A 114 -5.42 13.35 13.57
CA ASP A 114 -4.86 13.89 12.33
C ASP A 114 -4.35 15.32 12.55
N SER A 115 -3.04 15.52 12.48
CA SER A 115 -2.42 16.85 12.54
C SER A 115 -2.54 17.62 11.23
N GLY A 116 -2.89 16.96 10.12
CA GLY A 116 -3.12 17.56 8.80
C GLY A 116 -4.52 18.14 8.62
N ALA A 117 -5.46 17.84 9.52
CA ALA A 117 -6.81 18.38 9.47
C ALA A 117 -6.88 19.79 10.07
N GLN A 118 -7.46 20.74 9.33
CA GLN A 118 -7.64 22.13 9.79
C GLN A 118 -8.66 22.24 10.94
N SER A 119 -9.59 21.30 11.05
CA SER A 119 -10.67 21.35 12.03
C SER A 119 -11.00 19.96 12.55
N THR A 120 -11.37 19.88 13.83
CA THR A 120 -11.95 18.67 14.41
C THR A 120 -13.36 18.48 13.86
N ILE A 121 -13.61 17.29 13.33
CA ILE A 121 -14.85 16.91 12.68
C ILE A 121 -15.51 15.79 13.48
N MET A 122 -16.83 15.84 13.56
CA MET A 122 -17.67 14.76 14.10
C MET A 122 -18.83 14.52 13.15
N SER A 123 -19.19 13.26 12.95
CA SER A 123 -20.37 12.91 12.16
C SER A 123 -21.67 13.27 12.89
N SER A 124 -22.76 13.46 12.15
CA SER A 124 -24.08 13.74 12.71
C SER A 124 -24.55 12.63 13.63
N ASP A 125 -24.29 11.37 13.27
CA ASP A 125 -24.65 10.20 14.07
C ASP A 125 -23.85 10.15 15.38
N CYS A 126 -22.56 10.46 15.35
CA CYS A 126 -21.74 10.55 16.56
C CYS A 126 -22.18 11.72 17.45
N ALA A 127 -22.51 12.87 16.85
CA ALA A 127 -23.03 14.02 17.58
C ALA A 127 -24.40 13.72 18.23
N ASP A 128 -25.28 12.98 17.57
CA ASP A 128 -26.56 12.53 18.12
C ASP A 128 -26.36 11.54 19.28
N LYS A 129 -25.50 10.54 19.08
CA LYS A 129 -25.11 9.59 20.15
C LYS A 129 -24.54 10.30 21.37
N CYS A 130 -23.78 11.37 21.17
CA CYS A 130 -23.22 12.19 22.25
C CYS A 130 -24.22 13.24 22.78
N GLY A 131 -25.44 13.32 22.24
CA GLY A 131 -26.47 14.27 22.65
C GLY A 131 -26.12 15.74 22.35
N LEU A 132 -25.29 16.02 21.35
CA LEU A 132 -24.76 17.36 21.05
C LEU A 132 -25.58 18.14 20.02
N LEU A 133 -26.54 17.52 19.33
CA LEU A 133 -27.27 18.16 18.22
C LEU A 133 -28.01 19.44 18.63
N HIS A 134 -28.46 19.54 19.88
CA HIS A 134 -29.14 20.73 20.41
C HIS A 134 -28.20 21.95 20.57
N LEU A 135 -26.88 21.74 20.54
CA LEU A 135 -25.85 22.80 20.59
C LEU A 135 -25.33 23.19 19.21
N LEU A 136 -25.90 22.63 18.14
CA LEU A 136 -25.45 22.83 16.78
C LEU A 136 -25.81 24.24 16.28
N ASP A 137 -24.80 25.06 16.02
CA ASP A 137 -24.99 26.36 15.38
C ASP A 137 -24.98 26.23 13.86
N THR A 138 -26.16 26.33 13.26
CA THR A 138 -26.38 26.17 11.81
C THR A 138 -25.90 27.37 10.99
N ARG A 139 -25.54 28.51 11.62
CA ARG A 139 -24.94 29.64 10.89
C ARG A 139 -23.58 29.28 10.27
N PHE A 140 -22.94 28.24 10.78
CA PHE A 140 -21.69 27.68 10.28
C PHE A 140 -21.91 26.47 9.36
N ALA A 141 -23.14 26.23 8.91
CA ALA A 141 -23.42 25.22 7.89
C ALA A 141 -22.79 25.62 6.54
N GLY A 142 -22.46 24.62 5.73
CA GLY A 142 -21.79 24.84 4.46
C GLY A 142 -21.30 23.54 3.83
N THR A 143 -20.27 23.63 3.00
CA THR A 143 -19.65 22.49 2.35
C THR A 143 -18.18 22.43 2.73
N ALA A 144 -17.76 21.30 3.30
CA ALA A 144 -16.35 21.02 3.54
C ALA A 144 -15.69 20.61 2.22
N VAL A 145 -14.58 21.26 1.89
CA VAL A 145 -13.73 20.97 0.73
C VAL A 145 -12.35 20.55 1.24
N GLY A 146 -11.90 19.37 0.82
CA GLY A 146 -10.62 18.77 1.22
C GLY A 146 -10.43 17.39 0.58
N VAL A 147 -9.99 16.40 1.36
CA VAL A 147 -9.93 14.99 0.93
C VAL A 147 -11.35 14.39 0.96
N GLY A 148 -12.21 14.88 0.07
CA GLY A 148 -13.64 14.59 0.02
C GLY A 148 -14.49 15.86 -0.04
N THR A 149 -15.76 15.70 -0.42
CA THR A 149 -16.79 16.75 -0.28
C THR A 149 -17.83 16.26 0.70
N GLY A 150 -18.15 17.07 1.70
CA GLY A 150 -19.12 16.70 2.71
C GLY A 150 -19.94 17.90 3.16
N LYS A 151 -21.21 17.66 3.46
CA LYS A 151 -22.12 18.70 3.94
C LYS A 151 -21.86 18.97 5.41
N ILE A 152 -21.51 20.20 5.75
CA ILE A 152 -21.40 20.67 7.13
C ILE A 152 -22.79 21.07 7.59
N LEU A 153 -23.28 20.44 8.65
CA LEU A 153 -24.57 20.76 9.26
C LEU A 153 -24.48 21.98 10.18
N GLY A 154 -23.32 22.20 10.79
CA GLY A 154 -23.05 23.33 11.66
C GLY A 154 -21.83 23.10 12.54
N ARG A 155 -21.73 23.86 13.63
CA ARG A 155 -20.61 23.78 14.57
C ARG A 155 -21.09 23.79 16.02
N VAL A 156 -20.50 22.93 16.84
CA VAL A 156 -20.59 22.99 18.30
C VAL A 156 -19.38 23.76 18.81
N HIS A 157 -19.63 24.93 19.40
CA HIS A 157 -18.54 25.85 19.78
C HIS A 157 -17.70 25.34 20.93
N LEU A 158 -18.33 24.70 21.93
CA LEU A 158 -17.67 24.18 23.11
C LEU A 158 -18.30 22.85 23.53
N ALA A 159 -17.57 21.76 23.34
CA ALA A 159 -17.92 20.44 23.85
C ALA A 159 -16.75 19.92 24.71
N PRO A 160 -16.99 19.52 25.98
CA PRO A 160 -15.94 18.95 26.81
C PRO A 160 -15.63 17.52 26.35
N LEU A 161 -14.42 17.31 25.85
CA LEU A 161 -13.88 16.01 25.47
C LEU A 161 -13.00 15.47 26.61
N LYS A 162 -13.33 14.29 27.12
CA LYS A 162 -12.61 13.67 28.22
C LYS A 162 -11.56 12.69 27.69
N ILE A 163 -10.31 12.92 28.06
CA ILE A 163 -9.18 12.03 27.72
C ILE A 163 -8.52 11.62 29.03
N GLY A 164 -8.52 10.32 29.33
CA GLY A 164 -8.11 9.82 30.63
C GLY A 164 -8.94 10.42 31.77
N LYS A 165 -8.31 11.23 32.62
CA LYS A 165 -8.92 11.89 33.79
C LYS A 165 -9.24 13.38 33.58
N HIS A 166 -8.90 13.94 32.42
CA HIS A 166 -8.98 15.37 32.15
C HIS A 166 -10.06 15.67 31.12
N PHE A 167 -10.63 16.87 31.20
CA PHE A 167 -11.60 17.40 30.25
C PHE A 167 -10.98 18.56 29.49
N PHE A 168 -11.09 18.51 28.17
CA PHE A 168 -10.58 19.53 27.26
C PHE A 168 -11.75 20.17 26.52
N PRO A 169 -11.86 21.51 26.50
CA PRO A 169 -12.87 22.17 25.67
C PRO A 169 -12.49 22.06 24.19
N CYS A 170 -13.38 21.51 23.38
CA CYS A 170 -13.18 21.34 21.94
C CYS A 170 -14.29 22.02 21.15
N THR A 171 -13.91 22.68 20.05
CA THR A 171 -14.84 23.12 19.01
C THR A 171 -14.94 22.02 17.96
N ILE A 172 -16.17 21.64 17.61
CA ILE A 172 -16.44 20.49 16.74
C ILE A 172 -17.28 20.93 15.55
N THR A 173 -16.78 20.70 14.34
CA THR A 173 -17.58 20.88 13.12
C THR A 173 -18.35 19.60 12.84
N VAL A 174 -19.68 19.69 12.74
CA VAL A 174 -20.53 18.51 12.54
C VAL A 174 -20.85 18.35 11.06
N MET A 175 -20.55 17.17 10.53
CA MET A 175 -20.76 16.81 9.13
C MET A 175 -21.82 15.73 9.00
N ASP A 176 -22.53 15.74 7.87
CA ASP A 176 -23.55 14.75 7.54
C ASP A 176 -22.92 13.35 7.39
N SER A 177 -23.45 12.37 8.12
CA SER A 177 -23.06 10.96 8.07
C SER A 177 -23.37 10.28 6.73
N GLY A 178 -24.17 10.90 5.86
CA GLY A 178 -24.51 10.36 4.54
C GLY A 178 -23.36 10.32 3.52
N GLY A 179 -22.20 10.92 3.81
CA GLY A 179 -21.01 10.88 2.96
C GLY A 179 -20.08 9.71 3.31
N GLU A 180 -19.67 8.93 2.31
CA GLU A 180 -18.57 7.95 2.47
C GLU A 180 -17.27 8.70 2.83
N GLY A 181 -16.84 8.68 4.09
CA GLY A 181 -15.58 9.33 4.47
C GLY A 181 -15.31 9.54 5.97
N LEU A 182 -16.33 9.46 6.83
CA LEU A 182 -16.15 9.76 8.27
C LEU A 182 -15.80 8.54 9.13
N GLY A 183 -15.81 7.34 8.57
CA GLY A 183 -15.31 6.14 9.26
C GLY A 183 -16.21 5.57 10.37
N ASP A 184 -17.48 5.97 10.45
CA ASP A 184 -18.42 5.55 11.51
C ASP A 184 -18.93 4.07 11.42
N LYS A 185 -18.20 3.17 10.76
CA LYS A 185 -18.58 1.75 10.61
C LYS A 185 -17.99 0.86 11.70
#